data_AF-A0A5J4TMH7-F1
#
_entry.id   AF-A0A5J4TMH7-F1
#
_cell.length_a   1.000
_cell.length_b   1.000
_cell.length_c   1.000
_cell.angle_alpha   90.00
_cell.angle_beta   90.00
_cell.angle_gamma   90.00
#
_symmetry.space_group_name_H-M   'P 1'
#
loop_
_entity.id
_entity.type
_entity.pdbx_description
1 polymer ?
#
loop_
_entity_poly.entity_id
_entity_poly.type
_entity_poly.pdbx_seq_one_letter_code
_entity_poly.pdbx_strand_id
1 'polypeptide(L)'
;MVQVTDALLDDKLNISDQIDAYTKQEDDALLLLKADKSELIDAYTKQEVEALLDEKQNISDQIDAYIKSEIDALLDDKLNITDQIDSYSKLEDDALLLLKADKTELADYVDLASSQTITGQKQFGIISVSSISKQNKNDASILLAGGGDMLVSSLVSQPQLQEVRDIASGKSKGYVFAITDEMNTWMEEQENVAKLAIGDNLYIVDKQVMDYWWDGSN
;
A
#
# COMPACT_ATOMS: atom_id res chain seq x y z
N MET A 1 -21.16 37.86 136.04
CA MET A 1 -20.34 38.58 135.04
C MET A 1 -19.75 37.63 134.00
N VAL A 2 -19.35 36.40 134.35
CA VAL A 2 -18.71 35.41 133.45
C VAL A 2 -19.65 34.85 132.35
N GLN A 3 -20.91 34.52 132.64
CA GLN A 3 -21.84 33.94 131.64
C GLN A 3 -22.23 34.89 130.48
N VAL A 4 -22.16 36.21 130.68
CA VAL A 4 -22.48 37.20 129.64
C VAL A 4 -21.32 37.35 128.65
N THR A 5 -20.09 37.04 129.09
CA THR A 5 -18.87 37.18 128.28
C THR A 5 -18.71 36.03 127.30
N ASP A 6 -19.04 34.78 127.69
CA ASP A 6 -18.97 33.60 126.81
C ASP A 6 -20.02 33.65 125.69
N ALA A 7 -21.26 34.07 125.99
CA ALA A 7 -22.31 34.21 124.97
C ALA A 7 -21.96 35.25 123.89
N LEU A 8 -21.32 36.36 124.28
CA LEU A 8 -20.86 37.40 123.35
C LEU A 8 -19.73 36.89 122.42
N LEU A 9 -18.90 35.96 122.91
CA LEU A 9 -17.81 35.37 122.14
C LEU A 9 -18.34 34.35 121.12
N ASP A 10 -19.29 33.50 121.51
CA ASP A 10 -19.98 32.55 120.61
C ASP A 10 -20.77 33.27 119.52
N ASP A 11 -21.51 34.33 119.86
CA ASP A 11 -22.24 35.14 118.87
C ASP A 11 -21.27 35.80 117.88
N LYS A 12 -20.12 36.29 118.35
CA LYS A 12 -19.08 36.87 117.48
C LYS A 12 -18.45 35.82 116.57
N LEU A 13 -18.23 34.60 117.06
CA LEU A 13 -17.70 33.48 116.28
C LEU A 13 -18.69 33.07 115.18
N ASN A 14 -19.98 32.94 115.49
CA ASN A 14 -21.04 32.61 114.54
C ASN A 14 -21.20 33.68 113.43
N ILE A 15 -21.07 34.97 113.77
CA ILE A 15 -21.06 36.04 112.76
C ILE A 15 -19.84 35.92 111.84
N SER A 16 -18.67 35.55 112.37
CA SER A 16 -17.45 35.35 111.57
C SER A 16 -17.62 34.19 110.58
N ASP A 17 -18.14 33.05 111.05
CA ASP A 17 -18.36 31.86 110.20
C ASP A 17 -19.38 32.15 109.07
N GLN A 18 -20.40 32.96 109.35
CA GLN A 18 -21.37 33.40 108.34
C GLN A 18 -20.75 34.34 107.30
N ILE A 19 -19.85 35.24 107.72
CA ILE A 19 -19.11 36.11 106.81
C ILE A 19 -18.20 35.28 105.90
N ASP A 20 -17.44 34.33 106.47
CA ASP A 20 -16.53 33.47 105.70
C ASP A 20 -17.29 32.60 104.69
N ALA A 21 -18.44 32.05 105.09
CA ALA A 21 -19.31 31.29 104.19
C ALA A 21 -19.87 32.16 103.05
N TYR A 22 -20.29 33.39 103.36
CA TYR A 22 -20.78 34.35 102.36
C TYR A 22 -19.68 34.77 101.37
N THR A 23 -18.49 35.14 101.87
CA THR A 23 -17.34 35.49 101.04
C THR A 23 -16.92 34.34 100.13
N LYS A 24 -16.89 33.11 100.65
CA LYS A 24 -16.58 31.92 99.84
C LYS A 24 -17.62 31.68 98.75
N GLN A 25 -18.91 31.84 99.04
CA GLN A 25 -19.96 31.70 98.04
C GLN A 25 -19.85 32.76 96.95
N GLU A 26 -19.50 34.00 97.30
CA GLU A 26 -19.23 35.08 96.35
C GLU A 26 -17.99 34.77 95.48
N ASP A 27 -16.91 34.25 96.07
CA ASP A 27 -15.71 33.83 95.37
C ASP A 27 -15.98 32.67 94.40
N ASP A 28 -16.73 31.65 94.83
CA ASP A 28 -17.12 30.50 94.00
C ASP A 28 -18.02 30.95 92.82
N ALA A 29 -18.96 31.87 93.05
CA ALA A 29 -19.79 32.45 92.00
C ALA A 29 -18.97 33.28 90.99
N LEU A 30 -17.98 34.03 91.46
CA LEU A 30 -17.08 34.80 90.60
C LEU A 30 -16.17 33.88 89.76
N LEU A 31 -15.71 32.76 90.33
CA LEU A 31 -14.94 31.75 89.62
C LEU A 31 -15.76 31.09 88.50
N LEU A 32 -17.01 30.74 88.78
CA LEU A 32 -17.93 30.19 87.77
C LEU A 32 -18.15 31.18 86.62
N LEU A 33 -18.40 32.46 86.92
CA LEU A 33 -18.56 33.50 85.90
C LEU A 33 -17.30 33.66 85.02
N LYS A 34 -16.11 33.53 85.62
CA LYS A 34 -14.83 33.57 84.87
C LYS A 34 -14.67 32.34 83.97
N ALA A 35 -15.06 31.15 84.44
CA ALA A 35 -15.03 29.92 83.66
C ALA A 35 -16.00 30.02 82.47
N ASP A 36 -17.26 30.40 82.69
CA ASP A 36 -18.27 30.56 81.65
C ASP A 36 -17.84 31.57 80.58
N LYS A 37 -17.22 32.69 81.00
CA LYS A 37 -16.68 33.69 80.07
C LYS A 37 -15.52 33.13 79.24
N SER A 38 -14.66 32.28 79.81
CA SER A 38 -13.56 31.64 79.09
C SER A 38 -14.10 30.66 78.05
N GLU A 39 -15.07 29.81 78.42
CA GLU A 39 -15.70 28.87 77.49
C GLU A 39 -16.39 29.58 76.32
N LEU A 40 -17.03 30.72 76.59
CA LEU A 40 -17.64 31.55 75.54
C LEU A 40 -16.60 32.13 74.58
N ILE A 41 -15.46 32.59 75.10
CA ILE A 41 -14.35 33.09 74.28
C ILE A 41 -13.77 31.97 73.42
N ASP A 42 -13.51 30.80 74.01
CA ASP A 42 -12.96 29.64 73.30
C ASP A 42 -13.91 29.17 72.19
N ALA A 43 -15.21 29.11 72.47
CA ALA A 43 -16.23 28.76 71.48
C ALA A 43 -16.28 29.77 70.32
N TYR A 44 -16.24 31.07 70.62
CA TYR A 44 -16.24 32.12 69.61
C TYR A 44 -14.99 32.05 68.73
N THR A 45 -13.80 31.94 69.33
CA THR A 45 -12.54 31.81 68.59
C THR A 45 -12.51 30.55 67.73
N LYS A 46 -13.03 29.42 68.24
CA LYS A 46 -13.12 28.18 67.45
C LYS A 46 -14.01 28.35 66.23
N GLN A 47 -15.19 28.96 66.38
CA GLN A 47 -16.10 29.20 65.27
C GLN A 47 -15.47 30.11 64.20
N GLU A 48 -14.75 31.16 64.61
CA GLU A 48 -14.05 32.04 63.67
C GLU A 48 -12.93 31.31 62.91
N VAL A 49 -12.17 30.44 63.58
CA VAL A 49 -11.13 29.60 62.95
C VAL A 49 -11.73 28.59 61.97
N GLU A 50 -12.84 27.94 62.31
CA GLU A 50 -13.54 27.01 61.42
C GLU A 50 -14.07 27.72 60.17
N ALA A 51 -14.67 28.91 60.31
CA ALA A 51 -15.13 29.69 59.17
C ALA A 51 -13.99 30.12 58.22
N LEU A 52 -12.85 30.56 58.78
CA LEU A 52 -11.67 30.91 57.98
C LEU A 52 -11.05 29.69 57.28
N LEU A 53 -11.10 28.52 57.91
CA LEU A 53 -10.61 27.29 57.31
C LEU A 53 -11.48 26.85 56.12
N ASP A 54 -12.80 26.92 56.27
CA ASP A 54 -13.76 26.64 55.19
C ASP A 54 -13.59 27.60 54.02
N GLU A 55 -13.41 28.90 54.29
CA GLU A 55 -13.14 29.89 53.25
C GLU A 55 -11.83 29.59 52.50
N LYS A 56 -10.77 29.24 53.24
CA LYS A 56 -9.49 28.86 52.64
C LYS A 56 -9.61 27.60 51.77
N GLN A 57 -10.37 26.60 52.23
CA GLN A 57 -10.60 25.38 51.47
C GLN A 57 -11.36 25.68 50.17
N ASN A 58 -12.42 26.48 50.25
CA ASN A 58 -13.21 26.89 49.08
C ASN A 58 -12.36 27.66 48.06
N ILE A 59 -11.49 28.57 48.52
CA ILE A 59 -10.55 29.27 47.63
C ILE A 59 -9.59 28.28 46.94
N SER A 60 -9.07 27.29 47.67
CA SER A 60 -8.21 26.25 47.09
C SER A 60 -8.92 25.45 46.00
N ASP A 61 -10.15 24.99 46.28
CA ASP A 61 -10.94 24.21 45.33
C ASP A 61 -11.27 25.02 44.06
N GLN A 62 -11.54 26.32 44.19
CA GLN A 62 -11.75 27.22 43.06
C GLN A 62 -10.47 27.42 42.23
N ILE A 63 -9.31 27.56 42.87
CA ILE A 63 -8.02 27.66 42.18
C ILE A 63 -7.73 26.38 41.39
N ASP A 64 -7.92 25.21 42.00
CA ASP A 64 -7.70 23.92 41.33
C ASP A 64 -8.64 23.73 40.14
N ALA A 65 -9.91 24.10 40.29
CA ALA A 65 -10.88 24.07 39.20
C ALA A 65 -10.49 25.01 38.05
N TYR A 66 -10.06 26.24 38.36
CA TYR A 66 -9.63 27.22 37.37
C TYR A 66 -8.39 26.74 36.60
N ILE A 67 -7.34 26.29 37.31
CA ILE A 67 -6.12 25.77 36.69
C ILE A 67 -6.43 24.57 35.78
N LYS A 68 -7.30 23.66 36.24
CA LYS A 68 -7.71 22.51 35.42
C LYS A 68 -8.40 22.95 34.13
N SER A 69 -9.30 23.93 34.20
CA SER A 69 -10.01 24.43 33.03
C SER A 69 -9.08 25.10 32.00
N GLU A 70 -8.09 25.87 32.47
CA GLU A 70 -7.07 26.49 31.61
C GLU A 70 -6.16 25.44 30.96
N ILE A 71 -5.78 24.38 31.69
CA ILE A 71 -4.98 23.27 31.15
C ILE A 71 -5.76 22.51 30.08
N ASP A 72 -7.04 22.19 30.33
CA ASP A 72 -7.89 21.48 29.38
C ASP A 72 -8.08 22.28 28.07
N ALA A 73 -8.28 23.61 28.17
CA ALA A 73 -8.37 24.49 27.00
C ALA A 73 -7.07 24.54 26.19
N LEU A 74 -5.92 24.71 26.86
CA LEU A 74 -4.61 24.69 26.19
C LEU A 74 -4.31 23.35 25.53
N LEU A 75 -4.77 22.24 26.11
CA LEU A 75 -4.58 20.91 25.55
C LEU A 75 -5.42 20.70 24.29
N ASP A 76 -6.67 21.19 24.28
CA ASP A 76 -7.56 21.15 23.11
C ASP A 76 -6.98 21.95 21.93
N ASP A 77 -6.49 23.17 22.21
CA ASP A 77 -5.81 24.00 21.22
C ASP A 77 -4.57 23.30 20.64
N LYS A 78 -3.78 22.61 21.49
CA LYS A 78 -2.60 21.86 21.04
C LYS A 78 -2.97 20.67 20.16
N LEU A 79 -4.02 19.92 20.52
CA LEU A 79 -4.51 18.78 19.73
C LEU A 79 -4.99 19.25 18.34
N ASN A 80 -5.75 20.34 18.28
CA ASN A 80 -6.23 20.92 17.03
C ASN A 80 -5.07 21.34 16.09
N ILE A 81 -3.99 21.91 16.64
CA ILE A 81 -2.79 22.24 15.85
C ILE A 81 -2.13 20.98 15.28
N THR A 82 -1.99 19.92 16.09
CA THR A 82 -1.41 18.64 15.62
C THR A 82 -2.24 18.01 14.50
N ASP A 83 -3.58 17.97 14.65
CA ASP A 83 -4.48 17.42 13.63
C ASP A 83 -4.40 18.22 12.32
N GLN A 84 -4.30 19.56 12.40
CA GLN A 84 -4.09 20.41 11.23
C GLN A 84 -2.74 20.12 10.55
N ILE A 85 -1.65 20.01 11.31
CA ILE A 85 -0.32 19.68 10.78
C ILE A 85 -0.35 18.32 10.06
N ASP A 86 -0.91 17.29 10.70
CA ASP A 86 -1.04 15.96 10.12
C ASP A 86 -1.86 15.97 8.82
N SER A 87 -2.94 16.75 8.78
CA SER A 87 -3.75 16.93 7.58
C SER A 87 -2.98 17.65 6.47
N TYR A 88 -2.23 18.71 6.79
CA TYR A 88 -1.43 19.46 5.82
C TYR A 88 -0.29 18.60 5.25
N SER A 89 0.44 17.87 6.09
CA SER A 89 1.52 16.99 5.64
C SER A 89 1.02 15.85 4.75
N LYS A 90 -0.13 15.24 5.08
CA LYS A 90 -0.76 14.22 4.20
C LYS A 90 -1.13 14.79 2.84
N LEU A 91 -1.69 15.99 2.78
CA LEU A 91 -2.05 16.63 1.52
C LEU A 91 -0.81 16.95 0.66
N GLU A 92 0.26 17.42 1.29
CA GLU A 92 1.53 17.69 0.61
C GLU A 92 2.16 16.39 0.06
N ASP A 93 2.15 15.30 0.84
CA ASP A 93 2.63 13.99 0.40
C ASP A 93 1.80 13.44 -0.78
N ASP A 94 0.47 13.53 -0.71
CA ASP A 94 -0.42 13.11 -1.81
C ASP A 94 -0.19 13.94 -3.07
N ALA A 95 0.02 15.26 -2.94
CA ALA A 95 0.32 16.15 -4.06
C ALA A 95 1.71 15.85 -4.67
N LEU A 96 2.72 15.59 -3.84
CA LEU A 96 4.07 15.18 -4.29
C LEU A 96 4.05 13.81 -4.96
N LEU A 97 3.26 12.85 -4.44
CA LEU A 97 3.04 11.56 -5.09
C LEU A 97 2.34 11.71 -6.43
N LEU A 98 1.36 12.61 -6.54
CA LEU A 98 0.69 12.91 -7.80
C LEU A 98 1.64 13.54 -8.83
N LEU A 99 2.57 14.41 -8.39
CA LEU A 99 3.59 15.02 -9.24
C LEU A 99 4.69 14.03 -9.65
N LYS A 100 5.10 13.11 -8.75
CA LYS A 100 6.07 12.04 -9.06
C LYS A 100 5.47 10.92 -9.89
N ALA A 101 4.15 10.71 -9.82
CA ALA A 101 3.40 9.84 -10.72
C ALA A 101 3.05 10.56 -12.04
N ASP A 102 3.94 11.44 -12.52
CA ASP A 102 3.81 12.04 -13.83
C ASP A 102 3.82 10.90 -14.86
N LYS A 103 2.61 10.50 -15.28
CA LYS A 103 2.36 9.41 -16.23
C LYS A 103 3.08 9.61 -17.56
N THR A 104 3.57 10.82 -17.81
CA THR A 104 4.38 11.20 -18.96
C THR A 104 5.67 10.38 -19.06
N GLU A 105 6.37 10.09 -17.95
CA GLU A 105 7.57 9.25 -17.99
C GLU A 105 7.23 7.77 -18.23
N LEU A 106 6.07 7.30 -17.76
CA LEU A 106 5.65 5.91 -17.94
C LEU A 106 5.05 5.65 -19.33
N ALA A 107 4.56 6.68 -20.02
CA ALA A 107 3.99 6.58 -21.37
C ALA A 107 5.02 6.16 -22.43
N ASP A 108 6.31 6.35 -22.15
CA ASP A 108 7.41 5.95 -23.03
C ASP A 108 7.86 4.49 -22.84
N TYR A 109 7.28 3.77 -21.87
CA TYR A 109 7.58 2.36 -21.61
C TYR A 109 6.59 1.42 -22.31
N VAL A 110 7.08 0.23 -22.66
CA VAL A 110 6.24 -0.83 -23.24
C VAL A 110 5.57 -1.64 -22.13
N ASP A 111 4.23 -1.73 -22.13
CA ASP A 111 3.45 -2.55 -21.19
C ASP A 111 2.93 -3.88 -21.80
N LEU A 112 2.30 -4.75 -21.00
CA LEU A 112 1.75 -6.05 -21.46
C LEU A 112 0.23 -6.04 -21.73
N ALA A 113 -0.48 -5.02 -21.26
CA ALA A 113 -1.94 -4.95 -21.24
C ALA A 113 -2.51 -4.27 -22.50
N SER A 114 -1.73 -3.39 -23.12
CA SER A 114 -2.18 -2.54 -24.22
C SER A 114 -1.53 -2.88 -25.55
N SER A 115 -2.29 -2.66 -26.63
CA SER A 115 -1.76 -2.71 -28.00
C SER A 115 -0.89 -1.48 -28.23
N GLN A 116 0.38 -1.69 -28.54
CA GLN A 116 1.37 -0.61 -28.62
C GLN A 116 2.10 -0.62 -29.97
N THR A 117 2.49 0.57 -30.43
CA THR A 117 3.32 0.74 -31.62
C THR A 117 4.75 1.06 -31.17
N ILE A 118 5.67 0.14 -31.45
CA ILE A 118 7.10 0.33 -31.15
C ILE A 118 7.80 0.72 -32.44
N THR A 119 8.45 1.89 -32.44
CA THR A 119 9.17 2.41 -33.62
C THR A 119 10.69 2.32 -33.45
N GLY A 120 11.41 2.40 -34.58
CA GLY A 120 12.87 2.32 -34.64
C GLY A 120 13.41 0.88 -34.59
N GLN A 121 14.73 0.75 -34.70
CA GLN A 121 15.41 -0.54 -34.64
C GLN A 121 15.44 -1.04 -33.18
N LYS A 122 15.13 -2.33 -32.98
CA LYS A 122 15.18 -3.01 -31.69
C LYS A 122 15.96 -4.32 -31.84
N GLN A 123 16.84 -4.60 -30.90
CA GLN A 123 17.64 -5.82 -30.88
C GLN A 123 17.08 -6.75 -29.82
N PHE A 124 16.78 -7.99 -30.23
CA PHE A 124 16.30 -9.05 -29.34
C PHE A 124 17.19 -10.27 -29.54
N GLY A 125 17.50 -10.99 -28.45
CA GLY A 125 18.30 -12.21 -28.52
C GLY A 125 17.49 -13.40 -29.05
N ILE A 126 16.54 -13.87 -28.24
CA ILE A 126 15.60 -14.95 -28.60
C ILE A 126 14.18 -14.39 -28.54
N ILE A 127 13.40 -14.60 -29.60
CA ILE A 127 12.01 -14.16 -29.69
C ILE A 127 11.13 -15.41 -29.81
N SER A 128 10.12 -15.51 -28.94
CA SER A 128 9.03 -16.50 -29.05
C SER A 128 7.72 -15.76 -29.18
N VAL A 129 7.01 -15.97 -30.30
CA VAL A 129 5.74 -15.32 -30.61
C VAL A 129 4.76 -16.36 -31.14
N SER A 130 3.47 -16.21 -30.81
CA SER A 130 2.40 -17.08 -31.30
C SER A 130 2.11 -16.85 -32.78
N SER A 131 2.19 -15.59 -33.24
CA SER A 131 1.91 -15.20 -34.62
C SER A 131 2.59 -13.88 -34.97
N ILE A 132 3.03 -13.75 -36.23
CA ILE A 132 3.54 -12.50 -36.81
C ILE A 132 2.72 -12.19 -38.05
N SER A 133 2.22 -10.96 -38.17
CA SER A 133 1.55 -10.47 -39.37
C SER A 133 2.23 -9.21 -39.90
N LYS A 134 2.37 -9.09 -41.22
CA LYS A 134 2.81 -7.86 -41.87
C LYS A 134 1.59 -7.03 -42.25
N GLN A 135 1.36 -5.89 -41.58
CA GLN A 135 0.23 -5.02 -41.91
C GLN A 135 0.37 -4.42 -43.32
N ASN A 136 -0.76 -4.16 -43.98
CA ASN A 136 -0.84 -3.55 -45.31
C ASN A 136 -0.16 -4.34 -46.44
N LYS A 137 0.00 -5.65 -46.25
CA LYS A 137 0.43 -6.61 -47.28
C LYS A 137 -0.60 -7.72 -47.40
N ASN A 138 -0.77 -8.25 -48.60
CA ASN A 138 -1.57 -9.44 -48.87
C ASN A 138 -0.71 -10.70 -48.68
N ASP A 139 -1.31 -11.88 -48.84
CA ASP A 139 -0.63 -13.18 -48.74
C ASP A 139 0.38 -13.45 -49.87
N ALA A 140 0.81 -12.41 -50.59
CA ALA A 140 1.76 -12.48 -51.69
C ALA A 140 3.21 -12.12 -51.28
N SER A 141 3.50 -11.97 -49.99
CA SER A 141 4.85 -11.69 -49.47
C SER A 141 5.27 -12.70 -48.40
N ILE A 142 6.53 -13.13 -48.44
CA ILE A 142 7.18 -13.97 -47.43
C ILE A 142 8.11 -13.08 -46.60
N LEU A 143 8.09 -13.22 -45.27
CA LEU A 143 9.04 -12.56 -44.36
C LEU A 143 10.40 -13.28 -44.40
N LEU A 144 11.47 -12.51 -44.59
CA LEU A 144 12.84 -13.03 -44.61
C LEU A 144 13.52 -12.83 -43.26
N ALA A 145 14.35 -13.80 -42.84
CA ALA A 145 15.09 -13.75 -41.59
C ALA A 145 16.04 -12.54 -41.46
N GLY A 146 16.43 -11.92 -42.59
CA GLY A 146 17.26 -10.72 -42.65
C GLY A 146 16.51 -9.38 -42.50
N GLY A 147 15.21 -9.38 -42.20
CA GLY A 147 14.45 -8.14 -41.94
C GLY A 147 13.80 -7.50 -43.17
N GLY A 148 13.59 -8.27 -44.24
CA GLY A 148 12.88 -7.83 -45.44
C GLY A 148 11.66 -8.71 -45.77
N ASP A 149 11.03 -8.43 -46.91
CA ASP A 149 10.08 -9.34 -47.53
C ASP A 149 10.48 -9.67 -48.97
N MET A 150 10.04 -10.85 -49.42
CA MET A 150 10.14 -11.27 -50.81
C MET A 150 8.73 -11.53 -51.35
N LEU A 151 8.43 -11.04 -52.55
CA LEU A 151 7.18 -11.38 -53.21
C LEU A 151 7.17 -12.86 -53.59
N VAL A 152 6.06 -13.53 -53.34
CA VAL A 152 5.81 -14.91 -53.79
C VAL A 152 5.95 -15.00 -55.30
N SER A 153 5.47 -14.00 -56.05
CA SER A 153 5.63 -13.94 -57.51
C SER A 153 7.10 -13.90 -57.96
N SER A 154 7.98 -13.26 -57.19
CA SER A 154 9.42 -13.21 -57.49
C SER A 154 10.10 -14.56 -57.26
N LEU A 155 9.61 -15.36 -56.32
CA LEU A 155 10.06 -16.74 -56.13
C LEU A 155 9.54 -17.62 -57.28
N VAL A 156 8.26 -17.49 -57.60
CA VAL A 156 7.60 -18.27 -58.65
C VAL A 156 8.04 -17.86 -60.06
N SER A 157 8.67 -16.71 -60.28
CA SER A 157 9.19 -16.31 -61.59
C SER A 157 10.64 -16.72 -61.84
N GLN A 158 11.30 -17.38 -60.88
CA GLN A 158 12.69 -17.81 -61.05
C GLN A 158 12.81 -18.77 -62.24
N PRO A 159 13.83 -18.59 -63.12
CA PRO A 159 14.03 -19.45 -64.29
C PRO A 159 14.19 -20.93 -63.92
N GLN A 160 14.82 -21.20 -62.77
CA GLN A 160 15.08 -22.56 -62.27
C GLN A 160 13.79 -23.34 -61.97
N LEU A 161 12.68 -22.65 -61.74
CA LEU A 161 11.38 -23.27 -61.49
C LEU A 161 10.51 -23.33 -62.76
N GLN A 162 11.01 -22.90 -63.92
CA GLN A 162 10.22 -22.88 -65.16
C GLN A 162 9.75 -24.27 -65.57
N GLU A 163 10.63 -25.26 -65.53
CA GLU A 163 10.29 -26.65 -65.84
C GLU A 163 9.20 -27.19 -64.89
N VAL A 164 9.37 -26.96 -63.59
CA VAL A 164 8.39 -27.37 -62.57
C VAL A 164 7.04 -26.70 -62.81
N ARG A 165 7.03 -25.42 -63.21
CA ARG A 165 5.80 -24.69 -63.55
C ARG A 165 5.13 -25.27 -64.78
N ASP A 166 5.88 -25.55 -65.84
CA ASP A 166 5.32 -26.06 -67.09
C ASP A 166 4.75 -27.48 -66.89
N ILE A 167 5.40 -28.31 -66.07
CA ILE A 167 4.86 -29.61 -65.66
C ILE A 167 3.60 -29.47 -64.80
N ALA A 168 3.64 -28.66 -63.73
CA ALA A 168 2.51 -28.48 -62.81
C ALA A 168 1.29 -27.84 -63.49
N SER A 169 1.52 -26.98 -64.48
CA SER A 169 0.45 -26.38 -65.30
C SER A 169 0.03 -27.24 -66.50
N GLY A 170 0.66 -28.40 -66.70
CA GLY A 170 0.35 -29.33 -67.78
C GLY A 170 0.78 -28.87 -69.18
N LYS A 171 1.62 -27.83 -69.27
CA LYS A 171 2.22 -27.37 -70.54
C LYS A 171 3.31 -28.30 -71.04
N SER A 172 3.98 -28.98 -70.12
CA SER A 172 5.02 -29.98 -70.37
C SER A 172 4.68 -31.26 -69.61
N LYS A 173 5.13 -32.39 -70.12
CA LYS A 173 5.05 -33.70 -69.48
C LYS A 173 6.45 -34.17 -69.09
N GLY A 174 6.54 -34.77 -67.91
CA GLY A 174 7.72 -35.54 -67.51
C GLY A 174 7.45 -37.02 -67.73
N TYR A 175 8.31 -37.69 -68.49
CA TYR A 175 8.32 -39.15 -68.64
C TYR A 175 9.51 -39.70 -67.86
N VAL A 176 9.30 -40.78 -67.11
CA VAL A 176 10.31 -41.36 -66.20
C VAL A 176 10.58 -42.79 -66.62
N PHE A 177 11.85 -43.13 -66.83
CA PHE A 177 12.33 -44.44 -67.25
C PHE A 177 13.31 -44.99 -66.21
N ALA A 178 13.33 -46.31 -66.02
CA ALA A 178 14.22 -46.93 -65.05
C ALA A 178 15.68 -46.93 -65.54
N ILE A 179 15.88 -47.17 -66.85
CA ILE A 179 17.19 -47.27 -67.51
C ILE A 179 17.16 -46.65 -68.90
N THR A 180 18.34 -46.34 -69.46
CA THR A 180 18.47 -45.73 -70.79
C THR A 180 17.88 -46.59 -71.90
N ASP A 181 18.02 -47.92 -71.81
CA ASP A 181 17.49 -48.83 -72.84
C ASP A 181 15.96 -48.75 -72.92
N GLU A 182 15.27 -48.64 -71.79
CA GLU A 182 13.82 -48.51 -71.73
C GLU A 182 13.35 -47.20 -72.40
N MET A 183 14.04 -46.09 -72.12
CA MET A 183 13.78 -44.81 -72.78
C MET A 183 14.00 -44.90 -74.30
N ASN A 184 15.10 -45.54 -74.72
CA ASN A 184 15.43 -45.71 -76.14
C ASN A 184 14.37 -46.55 -76.86
N THR A 185 13.98 -47.69 -76.29
CA THR A 185 12.89 -48.52 -76.84
C THR A 185 11.57 -47.75 -76.92
N TRP A 186 11.24 -46.95 -75.90
CA TRP A 186 10.03 -46.13 -75.91
C TRP A 186 10.05 -45.06 -77.02
N MET A 187 11.22 -44.49 -77.33
CA MET A 187 11.42 -43.50 -78.41
C MET A 187 11.40 -44.12 -79.83
N GLU A 188 11.60 -45.43 -79.97
CA GLU A 188 11.49 -46.12 -81.26
C GLU A 188 10.02 -46.28 -81.71
N GLU A 189 9.07 -46.26 -80.77
CA GLU A 189 7.64 -46.30 -81.07
C GLU A 189 7.13 -44.92 -81.56
N GLN A 190 6.76 -44.84 -82.83
CA GLN A 190 6.36 -43.57 -83.45
C GLN A 190 5.13 -42.90 -82.81
N GLU A 191 4.23 -43.68 -82.20
CA GLU A 191 3.09 -43.15 -81.46
C GLU A 191 3.50 -42.44 -80.16
N ASN A 192 4.59 -42.88 -79.53
CA ASN A 192 5.11 -42.26 -78.32
C ASN A 192 5.83 -40.95 -78.62
N VAL A 193 6.63 -40.92 -79.69
CA VAL A 193 7.27 -39.69 -80.18
C VAL A 193 6.22 -38.64 -80.58
N ALA A 194 5.10 -39.07 -81.18
CA ALA A 194 3.99 -38.18 -81.52
C ALA A 194 3.27 -37.56 -80.30
N LYS A 195 3.45 -38.12 -79.09
CA LYS A 195 2.90 -37.59 -77.83
C LYS A 195 3.80 -36.54 -77.17
N LEU A 196 5.04 -36.38 -77.65
CA LEU A 196 6.01 -35.43 -77.11
C LEU A 196 5.78 -34.01 -77.65
N ALA A 197 5.85 -33.03 -76.76
CA ALA A 197 5.87 -31.61 -77.09
C ALA A 197 7.25 -30.98 -76.79
N ILE A 198 7.56 -29.86 -77.44
CA ILE A 198 8.76 -29.08 -77.10
C ILE A 198 8.64 -28.60 -75.65
N GLY A 199 9.62 -28.99 -74.83
CA GLY A 199 9.63 -28.72 -73.40
C GLY A 199 9.25 -29.92 -72.52
N ASP A 200 8.81 -31.05 -73.10
CA ASP A 200 8.67 -32.31 -72.37
C ASP A 200 10.04 -32.82 -71.92
N ASN A 201 10.09 -33.37 -70.70
CA ASN A 201 11.32 -33.84 -70.08
C ASN A 201 11.33 -35.38 -70.00
N LEU A 202 12.46 -35.99 -70.35
CA LEU A 202 12.70 -37.42 -70.23
C LEU A 202 13.71 -37.64 -69.08
N TYR A 203 13.27 -38.31 -68.01
CA TYR A 203 14.08 -38.58 -66.84
C TYR A 203 14.46 -40.06 -66.80
N ILE A 204 15.73 -40.35 -66.52
CA ILE A 204 16.21 -41.70 -66.28
C ILE A 204 16.56 -41.80 -64.79
N VAL A 205 15.99 -42.76 -64.08
CA VAL A 205 16.18 -42.97 -62.64
C VAL A 205 17.52 -43.64 -62.31
N ASP A 206 18.39 -43.87 -63.32
CA ASP A 206 19.58 -44.71 -63.31
C ASP A 206 20.19 -44.95 -61.92
N LYS A 207 19.83 -46.08 -61.31
CA LYS A 207 20.34 -46.53 -60.01
C LYS A 207 21.70 -47.21 -60.15
N GLN A 208 22.65 -46.61 -60.87
CA GLN A 208 24.06 -47.03 -60.82
C GLN A 208 24.76 -46.67 -59.51
N VAL A 209 24.12 -45.87 -58.65
CA VAL A 209 24.54 -45.72 -57.26
C VAL A 209 23.91 -46.85 -56.44
N MET A 210 24.72 -47.83 -56.03
CA MET A 210 24.31 -48.70 -54.94
C MET A 210 24.15 -47.83 -53.69
N ASP A 211 22.91 -47.60 -53.27
CA ASP A 211 22.61 -46.99 -51.98
C ASP A 211 23.08 -47.93 -50.87
N TYR A 212 24.33 -47.79 -50.46
CA TYR A 212 24.86 -48.41 -49.25
C TYR A 212 24.24 -47.70 -48.05
N TRP A 213 23.00 -48.03 -47.73
CA TRP A 213 22.43 -47.70 -46.43
C TRP A 213 22.78 -48.83 -45.46
N TRP A 214 23.55 -48.50 -44.44
CA TRP A 214 23.89 -49.40 -43.35
C TRP A 214 22.71 -49.45 -42.38
N ASP A 215 22.18 -50.64 -42.09
CA ASP A 215 21.00 -50.85 -41.22
C ASP A 215 21.33 -50.86 -39.72
N GLY A 216 22.58 -50.55 -39.36
CA GLY A 216 22.98 -50.34 -37.97
C GLY A 216 23.00 -51.61 -37.10
N SER A 217 22.88 -52.81 -37.67
CA SER A 217 22.90 -54.04 -36.86
C SER A 217 24.33 -54.59 -36.69
N ASN A 218 24.87 -54.44 -35.48
CA ASN A 218 25.90 -55.32 -34.91
C ASN A 218 25.52 -55.64 -33.46
#